data_AF-X1ENE9-F1
#
_entry.id   AF-X1ENE9-F1
#
_cell.length_a   1.000
_cell.length_b   1.000
_cell.length_c   1.000
_cell.angle_alpha   90.00
_cell.angle_beta   90.00
_cell.angle_gamma   90.00
#
_symmetry.space_group_name_H-M   'P 1'
#
loop_
_entity.id
_entity.type
_entity.pdbx_description
1 polymer ?
#
loop_
_entity_poly.entity_id
_entity_poly.type
_entity_poly.pdbx_seq_one_letter_code
_entity_poly.pdbx_strand_id
1 'polypeptide(L)'
;ENKCKLSLVLINPLDIPISNIKVNRQIPSFFQEIELMDPNIGTAGIIEASDLRFLSWDIVSLEGQQKAELNLTCTVDLKDKDVKALGTLNITYLINNYKLTLINPEIRGLTDSMSGIDRDEGVQPGMWDCSVEFINESEFKVKLESAKVSQKITTGTENVVTQAPNHLLNPNQ
;
A
#
# COMPACT_ATOMS: atom_id res chain seq x y z
N GLU A 1 -27.59 -40.93 6.92
CA GLU A 1 -26.55 -39.90 7.15
C GLU A 1 -26.57 -38.91 6.00
N ASN A 2 -26.69 -37.62 6.28
CA ASN A 2 -26.63 -36.59 5.26
C ASN A 2 -25.17 -36.17 5.04
N LYS A 3 -24.42 -36.98 4.30
CA LYS A 3 -23.00 -36.68 4.02
C LYS A 3 -22.89 -35.52 3.05
N CYS A 4 -22.01 -34.57 3.37
CA CYS A 4 -21.66 -33.42 2.58
C CYS A 4 -20.18 -33.40 2.25
N LYS A 5 -19.86 -32.80 1.11
CA LYS A 5 -18.51 -32.38 0.75
C LYS A 5 -18.53 -30.88 0.50
N LEU A 6 -17.66 -30.16 1.17
CA LEU A 6 -17.41 -28.74 0.90
C LEU A 6 -16.00 -28.62 0.31
N SER A 7 -15.89 -27.84 -0.77
CA SER A 7 -14.63 -27.60 -1.47
C SER A 7 -14.36 -26.11 -1.50
N LEU A 8 -13.15 -25.72 -1.08
CA LEU A 8 -12.63 -24.38 -1.19
C LEU A 8 -11.58 -24.37 -2.28
N VAL A 9 -11.78 -23.49 -3.26
CA VAL A 9 -10.91 -23.36 -4.43
C VAL A 9 -10.46 -21.91 -4.52
N LEU A 10 -9.15 -21.70 -4.44
CA LEU A 10 -8.52 -20.41 -4.66
C LEU A 10 -7.78 -20.44 -5.99
N ILE A 11 -7.97 -19.41 -6.81
CA ILE A 11 -7.31 -19.25 -8.10
C ILE A 11 -6.61 -17.91 -8.07
N ASN A 12 -5.32 -17.89 -8.40
CA ASN A 12 -4.61 -16.65 -8.68
C ASN A 12 -4.82 -16.26 -10.15
N PRO A 13 -5.64 -15.25 -10.48
CA PRO A 13 -5.89 -14.87 -11.87
C PRO A 13 -4.78 -14.01 -12.47
N LEU A 14 -3.80 -13.58 -11.67
CA LEU A 14 -2.71 -12.72 -12.09
C LEU A 14 -1.52 -13.56 -12.56
N ASP A 15 -0.60 -12.92 -13.29
CA ASP A 15 0.68 -13.51 -13.69
C ASP A 15 1.80 -13.30 -12.66
N ILE A 16 1.47 -12.77 -11.49
CA ILE A 16 2.38 -12.51 -10.37
C ILE A 16 1.93 -13.28 -9.12
N PRO A 17 2.85 -13.67 -8.22
CA PRO A 17 2.50 -14.44 -7.04
C PRO A 17 1.69 -13.62 -6.03
N ILE A 18 0.72 -14.29 -5.40
CA ILE A 18 -0.01 -13.78 -4.22
C ILE A 18 0.56 -14.51 -3.00
N SER A 19 0.98 -13.75 -1.98
CA SER A 19 1.63 -14.29 -0.79
C SER A 19 0.83 -14.05 0.48
N ASN A 20 1.22 -14.72 1.58
CA ASN A 20 0.62 -14.57 2.91
C ASN A 20 -0.90 -14.75 2.89
N ILE A 21 -1.39 -15.74 2.15
CA ILE A 21 -2.82 -16.00 2.02
C ILE A 21 -3.26 -16.74 3.27
N LYS A 22 -4.24 -16.17 3.97
CA LYS A 22 -4.90 -16.80 5.12
C LYS A 22 -6.38 -16.86 4.85
N VAL A 23 -6.92 -18.06 4.93
CA VAL A 23 -8.35 -18.33 4.79
C VAL A 23 -8.88 -18.72 6.16
N ASN A 24 -9.89 -18.00 6.63
CA ASN A 24 -10.59 -18.32 7.86
C ASN A 24 -12.09 -18.45 7.57
N ARG A 25 -12.65 -19.64 7.80
CA ARG A 25 -14.09 -19.89 7.61
C ARG A 25 -14.73 -20.38 8.88
N GLN A 26 -15.78 -19.70 9.33
CA GLN A 26 -16.59 -20.20 10.42
C GLN A 26 -17.36 -21.45 9.98
N ILE A 27 -17.25 -22.52 10.74
CA ILE A 27 -17.94 -23.79 10.52
C ILE A 27 -19.22 -23.78 11.38
N PRO A 28 -20.41 -23.85 10.76
CA PRO A 28 -21.66 -23.93 11.51
C PRO A 28 -21.76 -25.17 12.42
N SER A 29 -22.53 -25.05 13.51
CA SER A 29 -22.71 -26.13 14.49
C SER A 29 -23.47 -27.36 13.94
N PHE A 30 -24.26 -27.19 12.88
CA PHE A 30 -24.97 -28.29 12.22
C PHE A 30 -24.08 -29.22 11.40
N PHE A 31 -22.80 -28.87 11.19
CA PHE A 31 -21.81 -29.80 10.64
C PHE A 31 -21.21 -30.66 11.74
N GLN A 32 -21.29 -31.97 11.57
CA GLN A 32 -20.75 -32.99 12.46
C GLN A 32 -19.73 -33.83 11.69
N GLU A 33 -18.91 -34.60 12.42
CA GLU A 33 -17.96 -35.57 11.83
C GLU A 33 -17.11 -34.96 10.71
N ILE A 34 -16.49 -33.83 11.01
CA ILE A 34 -15.75 -33.07 10.00
C ILE A 34 -14.40 -33.72 9.80
N GLU A 35 -14.12 -34.12 8.57
CA GLU A 35 -12.84 -34.65 8.14
C GLU A 35 -12.22 -33.69 7.13
N LEU A 36 -11.02 -33.22 7.43
CA LEU A 36 -10.26 -32.32 6.56
C LEU A 36 -9.30 -33.16 5.72
N MET A 37 -9.36 -33.01 4.40
CA MET A 37 -8.36 -33.59 3.51
C MET A 37 -7.17 -32.65 3.39
N ASP A 38 -5.98 -33.20 3.23
CA ASP A 38 -4.78 -32.41 2.97
C ASP A 38 -4.98 -31.54 1.72
N PRO A 39 -4.75 -30.22 1.80
CA PRO A 39 -4.80 -29.36 0.63
C PRO A 39 -3.64 -29.67 -0.31
N ASN A 40 -3.81 -29.34 -1.59
CA ASN A 40 -2.73 -29.46 -2.55
C ASN A 40 -1.59 -28.43 -2.30
N ILE A 41 -1.91 -27.31 -1.61
CA ILE A 41 -1.00 -26.21 -1.30
C ILE A 41 -1.33 -25.66 0.10
N GLY A 42 -0.30 -25.39 0.90
CA GLY A 42 -0.44 -24.78 2.23
C GLY A 42 -0.75 -25.79 3.32
N THR A 43 -1.20 -25.28 4.47
CA THR A 43 -1.51 -26.09 5.66
C THR A 43 -2.86 -25.67 6.18
N ALA A 44 -3.75 -26.65 6.34
CA ALA A 44 -5.11 -26.42 6.81
C ALA A 44 -5.36 -27.14 8.13
N GLY A 45 -6.22 -26.57 8.96
CA GLY A 45 -6.59 -27.11 10.25
C GLY A 45 -7.92 -26.56 10.76
N ILE A 46 -8.52 -27.27 11.71
CA ILE A 46 -9.71 -26.81 12.42
C ILE A 46 -9.26 -26.25 13.77
N ILE A 47 -9.64 -25.01 14.03
CA ILE A 47 -9.39 -24.32 15.30
C ILE A 47 -10.72 -24.23 16.04
N GLU A 48 -10.74 -24.71 17.28
CA GLU A 48 -11.89 -24.60 18.17
C GLU A 48 -11.66 -23.43 19.13
N ALA A 49 -12.58 -22.47 19.15
CA ALA A 49 -12.54 -21.31 20.00
C ALA A 49 -13.89 -21.15 20.71
N SER A 50 -13.93 -21.52 21.99
CA SER A 50 -15.17 -21.60 22.79
C SER A 50 -16.18 -22.54 22.10
N ASP A 51 -17.35 -22.02 21.68
CA ASP A 51 -18.41 -22.79 21.01
C ASP A 51 -18.36 -22.67 19.47
N LEU A 52 -17.33 -22.02 18.93
CA LEU A 52 -17.17 -21.80 17.50
C LEU A 52 -16.01 -22.63 16.95
N ARG A 53 -16.25 -23.23 15.78
CA ARG A 53 -15.22 -23.93 15.02
C ARG A 53 -14.86 -23.12 13.79
N PHE A 54 -13.58 -23.05 13.49
CA PHE A 54 -13.04 -22.31 12.36
C PHE A 54 -12.15 -23.21 11.54
N LEU A 55 -12.32 -23.18 10.22
CA LEU A 55 -11.34 -23.69 9.28
C LEU A 55 -10.28 -22.61 9.06
N SER A 56 -9.04 -22.89 9.44
CA SER A 56 -7.87 -22.09 9.11
C SER A 56 -7.11 -22.76 7.97
N TRP A 57 -6.76 -22.02 6.93
CA TRP A 57 -5.91 -22.51 5.85
C TRP A 57 -4.89 -21.43 5.47
N ASP A 58 -3.63 -21.72 5.75
CA ASP A 58 -2.49 -20.85 5.54
C ASP A 58 -1.71 -21.29 4.30
N ILE A 59 -1.54 -20.39 3.33
CA ILE A 59 -0.79 -20.62 2.09
C ILE A 59 0.30 -19.54 1.99
N VAL A 60 1.55 -19.98 1.92
CA VAL A 60 2.72 -19.08 1.87
C VAL A 60 2.73 -18.25 0.58
N SER A 61 2.57 -18.91 -0.57
CA SER A 61 2.52 -18.31 -1.89
C SER A 61 1.60 -19.12 -2.80
N LEU A 62 0.90 -18.43 -3.70
CA LEU A 62 0.18 -18.99 -4.82
C LEU A 62 0.70 -18.32 -6.09
N GLU A 63 1.40 -19.10 -6.93
CA GLU A 63 2.02 -18.60 -8.16
C GLU A 63 0.96 -18.11 -9.17
N GLY A 64 1.41 -17.37 -10.17
CA GLY A 64 0.52 -16.86 -11.22
C GLY A 64 -0.24 -17.97 -11.93
N GLN A 65 -1.53 -17.77 -12.18
CA GLN A 65 -2.44 -18.76 -12.79
C GLN A 65 -2.58 -20.09 -12.00
N GLN A 66 -2.05 -20.18 -10.77
CA GLN A 66 -2.09 -21.39 -9.97
C GLN A 66 -3.40 -21.53 -9.21
N LYS A 67 -3.77 -22.78 -8.91
CA LYS A 67 -4.96 -23.17 -8.17
C LYS A 67 -4.60 -23.91 -6.88
N ALA A 68 -5.15 -23.45 -5.76
CA ALA A 68 -5.13 -24.16 -4.49
C ALA A 68 -6.53 -24.74 -4.20
N GLU A 69 -6.58 -25.98 -3.73
CA GLU A 69 -7.80 -26.71 -3.41
C GLU A 69 -7.70 -27.33 -2.02
N LEU A 70 -8.78 -27.17 -1.26
CA LEU A 70 -8.98 -27.80 0.03
C LEU A 70 -10.38 -28.42 0.05
N ASN A 71 -10.46 -29.67 0.47
CA ASN A 71 -11.72 -30.40 0.57
C ASN A 71 -11.97 -30.81 2.01
N LEU A 72 -13.22 -30.75 2.44
CA LEU A 72 -13.68 -31.31 3.70
C LEU A 72 -14.94 -32.13 3.48
N THR A 73 -15.02 -33.24 4.21
CA THR A 73 -16.20 -34.10 4.31
C THR A 73 -16.85 -33.90 5.67
N CYS A 74 -18.18 -33.98 5.71
CA CYS A 74 -18.97 -33.70 6.89
C CYS A 74 -20.29 -34.47 6.86
N THR A 75 -20.92 -34.61 8.02
CA THR A 75 -22.31 -35.01 8.14
C THR A 75 -23.16 -33.79 8.55
N VAL A 76 -24.32 -33.62 7.95
CA VAL A 76 -25.25 -32.52 8.24
C VAL A 76 -26.36 -32.98 9.19
N ASP A 77 -26.43 -32.39 10.37
CA ASP A 77 -27.55 -32.56 11.31
C ASP A 77 -28.50 -31.34 11.25
N LEU A 78 -29.53 -31.44 10.40
CA LEU A 78 -30.57 -30.43 10.27
C LEU A 78 -31.91 -31.00 10.77
N LYS A 79 -32.56 -30.25 11.65
CA LYS A 79 -33.86 -30.60 12.24
C LYS A 79 -35.06 -30.01 11.49
N ASP A 80 -34.80 -29.09 10.57
CA ASP A 80 -35.79 -28.38 9.77
C ASP A 80 -35.35 -28.27 8.30
N LYS A 81 -36.23 -27.74 7.45
CA LYS A 81 -36.00 -27.57 6.00
C LYS A 81 -35.61 -26.13 5.63
N ASP A 82 -35.30 -25.30 6.61
CA ASP A 82 -35.01 -23.89 6.36
C ASP A 82 -33.63 -23.73 5.74
N VAL A 83 -33.47 -22.69 4.92
CA VAL A 83 -32.16 -22.33 4.36
C VAL A 83 -31.22 -21.93 5.48
N LYS A 84 -30.06 -22.59 5.59
CA LYS A 84 -29.04 -22.29 6.60
C LYS A 84 -27.81 -21.63 5.98
N ALA A 85 -27.25 -20.65 6.66
CA ALA A 85 -26.00 -20.01 6.27
C ALA A 85 -24.80 -20.94 6.55
N LEU A 86 -23.84 -20.98 5.60
CA LEU A 86 -22.64 -21.82 5.67
C LEU A 86 -21.45 -21.15 6.38
N GLY A 87 -21.73 -20.17 7.25
CA GLY A 87 -20.73 -19.35 7.94
C GLY A 87 -20.05 -18.31 7.06
N THR A 88 -19.33 -17.38 7.71
CA THR A 88 -18.55 -16.33 7.04
C THR A 88 -17.20 -16.86 6.55
N LEU A 89 -16.78 -16.43 5.36
CA LEU A 89 -15.47 -16.70 4.78
C LEU A 89 -14.66 -15.40 4.76
N ASN A 90 -13.53 -15.38 5.46
CA ASN A 90 -12.59 -14.28 5.49
C ASN A 90 -11.29 -14.71 4.83
N ILE A 91 -10.77 -13.87 3.92
CA ILE A 91 -9.51 -14.14 3.23
C ILE A 91 -8.65 -12.89 3.32
N THR A 92 -7.42 -13.05 3.78
CA THR A 92 -6.40 -12.00 3.74
C THR A 92 -5.25 -12.45 2.86
N TYR A 93 -4.65 -11.54 2.10
CA TYR A 93 -3.56 -11.86 1.17
C TYR A 93 -2.72 -10.60 0.91
N LEU A 94 -1.53 -10.81 0.36
CA LEU A 94 -0.60 -9.77 -0.05
C LEU A 94 -0.21 -9.96 -1.52
N ILE A 95 -0.23 -8.87 -2.28
CA ILE A 95 0.29 -8.83 -3.65
C ILE A 95 1.35 -7.73 -3.69
N ASN A 96 2.62 -8.12 -3.83
CA ASN A 96 3.72 -7.16 -3.79
C ASN A 96 3.71 -6.27 -5.04
N ASN A 97 3.89 -4.96 -4.84
CA ASN A 97 4.00 -3.96 -5.89
C ASN A 97 2.82 -3.94 -6.88
N TYR A 98 1.65 -4.45 -6.46
CA TYR A 98 0.45 -4.48 -7.28
C TYR A 98 -0.61 -3.56 -6.69
N LYS A 99 -1.09 -2.62 -7.50
CA LYS A 99 -2.19 -1.74 -7.14
C LYS A 99 -3.46 -2.33 -7.73
N LEU A 100 -4.41 -2.70 -6.87
CA LEU A 100 -5.77 -3.01 -7.32
C LEU A 100 -6.50 -1.76 -7.84
N THR A 101 -6.09 -0.58 -7.40
CA THR A 101 -6.70 0.69 -7.78
C THR A 101 -5.96 1.31 -8.96
N LEU A 102 -6.72 1.83 -9.93
CA LEU A 102 -6.20 2.71 -10.99
C LEU A 102 -5.75 4.09 -10.48
N ILE A 103 -5.98 4.38 -9.19
CA ILE A 103 -5.58 5.63 -8.56
C ILE A 103 -4.05 5.67 -8.48
N ASN A 104 -3.45 6.65 -9.15
CA ASN A 104 -2.07 7.03 -8.94
C ASN A 104 -2.07 8.24 -7.99
N PRO A 105 -1.92 8.04 -6.67
CA PRO A 105 -2.00 9.16 -5.74
C PRO A 105 -0.83 10.10 -5.98
N GLU A 106 -1.12 11.36 -6.27
CA GLU A 106 -0.16 12.46 -6.27
C GLU A 106 -0.26 13.18 -4.93
N ILE A 107 0.80 13.14 -4.13
CA ILE A 107 0.90 13.93 -2.90
C ILE A 107 1.39 15.31 -3.30
N ARG A 108 0.51 16.32 -3.28
CA ARG A 108 0.88 17.73 -3.49
C ARG A 108 0.97 18.41 -2.14
N GLY A 109 2.20 18.69 -1.69
CA GLY A 109 2.45 19.52 -0.51
C GLY A 109 2.50 20.99 -0.91
N LEU A 110 1.71 21.84 -0.25
CA LEU A 110 1.90 23.28 -0.31
C LEU A 110 3.05 23.61 0.65
N THR A 111 4.19 24.00 0.09
CA THR A 111 5.35 24.45 0.87
C THR A 111 5.32 25.95 1.02
N ASP A 112 5.46 26.43 2.25
CA ASP A 112 5.88 27.81 2.48
C ASP A 112 7.40 27.87 2.33
N SER A 113 7.92 28.87 1.64
CA SER A 113 9.36 29.01 1.41
C SER A 113 9.69 30.49 1.35
N MET A 114 10.57 30.93 2.24
CA MET A 114 11.02 32.31 2.29
C MET A 114 12.23 32.51 1.39
N SER A 115 12.24 33.62 0.65
CA SER A 115 13.40 34.08 -0.11
C SER A 115 13.63 35.56 0.17
N GLY A 116 14.90 35.93 0.33
CA GLY A 116 15.33 37.29 0.61
C GLY A 116 16.46 37.71 -0.33
N ILE A 117 16.55 39.01 -0.59
CA ILE A 117 17.69 39.63 -1.28
C ILE A 117 18.16 40.79 -0.40
N ASP A 118 19.36 40.66 0.15
CA ASP A 118 20.04 41.77 0.83
C ASP A 118 20.96 42.49 -0.15
N ARG A 119 20.97 43.82 -0.04
CA ARG A 119 21.72 44.72 -0.91
C ARG A 119 22.49 45.72 -0.06
N ASP A 120 23.81 45.61 -0.09
CA ASP A 120 24.70 46.57 0.54
C ASP A 120 25.53 47.30 -0.52
N GLU A 121 25.71 48.60 -0.35
CA GLU A 121 26.62 49.37 -1.22
C GLU A 121 28.06 48.95 -0.88
N GLY A 122 28.78 48.45 -1.89
CA GLY A 122 30.14 47.95 -1.74
C GLY A 122 31.14 49.08 -1.49
N VAL A 123 32.41 48.70 -1.30
CA VAL A 123 33.50 49.64 -0.97
C VAL A 123 33.76 50.69 -2.09
N GLN A 124 33.27 50.44 -3.31
CA GLN A 124 33.36 51.37 -4.44
C GLN A 124 31.96 51.93 -4.78
N PRO A 125 31.81 53.26 -4.89
CA PRO A 125 30.54 53.89 -5.24
C PRO A 125 29.96 53.32 -6.53
N GLY A 126 28.70 52.93 -6.49
CA GLY A 126 28.01 52.34 -7.65
C GLY A 126 28.18 50.83 -7.84
N MET A 127 28.93 50.14 -6.96
CA MET A 127 28.87 48.68 -6.86
C MET A 127 28.00 48.25 -5.67
N TRP A 128 27.19 47.22 -5.89
CA TRP A 128 26.28 46.67 -4.89
C TRP A 128 26.56 45.19 -4.71
N ASP A 129 26.86 44.79 -3.48
CA ASP A 129 26.97 43.40 -3.10
C ASP A 129 25.57 42.87 -2.83
N CYS A 130 25.15 41.84 -3.58
CA CYS A 130 23.83 41.22 -3.45
C CYS A 130 23.99 39.79 -2.93
N SER A 131 23.34 39.47 -1.82
CA SER A 131 23.21 38.10 -1.32
C SER A 131 21.80 37.57 -1.57
N VAL A 132 21.71 36.29 -1.92
CA VAL A 132 20.42 35.58 -2.07
C VAL A 132 20.42 34.40 -1.14
N GLU A 133 19.40 34.34 -0.30
CA GLU A 133 19.22 33.26 0.66
C GLU A 133 17.90 32.52 0.37
N PHE A 134 17.97 31.20 0.48
CA PHE A 134 16.82 30.30 0.40
C PHE A 134 16.89 29.37 1.60
N ILE A 135 15.81 29.30 2.36
CA ILE A 135 15.68 28.43 3.53
C ILE A 135 14.49 27.50 3.30
N ASN A 136 14.74 26.19 3.37
CA ASN A 136 13.69 25.19 3.28
C ASN A 136 12.95 25.05 4.62
N GLU A 137 11.86 25.78 4.81
CA GLU A 137 11.00 25.65 5.99
C GLU A 137 10.04 24.45 5.93
N SER A 138 10.11 23.63 4.88
CA SER A 138 9.21 22.48 4.70
C SER A 138 9.63 21.29 5.57
N GLU A 139 8.67 20.45 5.94
CA GLU A 139 8.92 19.19 6.69
C GLU A 139 9.58 18.09 5.83
N PHE A 140 9.79 18.33 4.54
CA PHE A 140 10.38 17.39 3.59
C PHE A 140 11.55 17.99 2.82
N LYS A 141 12.36 17.11 2.22
CA LYS A 141 13.50 17.52 1.41
C LYS A 141 13.04 18.20 0.13
N VAL A 142 13.65 19.34 -0.20
CA VAL A 142 13.40 20.06 -1.45
C VAL A 142 14.68 20.11 -2.28
N LYS A 143 14.51 20.21 -3.60
CA LYS A 143 15.64 20.29 -4.54
C LYS A 143 15.67 21.68 -5.16
N LEU A 144 16.72 22.44 -4.89
CA LEU A 144 16.95 23.74 -5.52
C LEU A 144 17.60 23.52 -6.89
N GLU A 145 16.79 23.53 -7.94
CA GLU A 145 17.25 23.26 -9.31
C GLU A 145 17.86 24.49 -9.98
N SER A 146 17.27 25.67 -9.76
CA SER A 146 17.77 26.92 -10.34
C SER A 146 17.51 28.10 -9.41
N ALA A 147 18.45 29.05 -9.40
CA ALA A 147 18.32 30.33 -8.72
C ALA A 147 18.63 31.45 -9.72
N LYS A 148 17.72 32.42 -9.83
CA LYS A 148 17.82 33.49 -10.82
C LYS A 148 17.50 34.83 -10.18
N VAL A 149 18.46 35.75 -10.25
CA VAL A 149 18.28 37.15 -9.84
C VAL A 149 18.14 37.99 -11.08
N SER A 150 17.08 38.79 -11.12
CA SER A 150 16.86 39.75 -12.20
C SER A 150 16.56 41.13 -11.62
N GLN A 151 16.98 42.15 -12.35
CA GLN A 151 16.70 43.54 -12.03
C GLN A 151 15.91 44.19 -13.16
N LYS A 152 15.02 45.11 -12.80
CA LYS A 152 14.28 45.89 -13.77
C LYS A 152 15.08 47.15 -14.11
N ILE A 153 15.36 47.35 -15.39
CA ILE A 153 16.04 48.51 -15.94
C ILE A 153 15.10 49.28 -16.88
N THR A 154 15.47 50.50 -17.27
CA THR A 154 14.64 51.37 -18.13
C THR A 154 14.29 50.71 -19.46
N THR A 155 15.14 49.81 -19.97
CA THR A 155 14.97 49.10 -21.24
C THR A 155 14.35 47.70 -21.11
N GLY A 156 14.02 47.24 -19.89
CA GLY A 156 13.42 45.91 -19.68
C GLY A 156 13.84 45.23 -18.38
N THR A 157 14.01 43.91 -18.42
CA THR A 157 14.51 43.10 -17.31
C THR A 157 15.86 42.52 -17.68
N GLU A 158 16.87 42.76 -16.84
CA GLU A 158 18.20 42.21 -16.99
C GLU A 158 18.40 41.07 -15.97
N ASN A 159 18.98 39.97 -16.43
CA ASN A 159 19.33 38.86 -15.54
C ASN A 159 20.74 39.11 -15.01
N VAL A 160 20.85 39.27 -13.70
CA VAL A 160 22.12 39.62 -13.03
C VAL A 160 22.86 38.36 -12.60
N VAL A 161 22.13 37.35 -12.13
CA VAL A 161 22.69 36.07 -11.69
C VAL A 161 21.80 34.94 -12.19
N THR A 162 22.43 33.88 -12.71
CA THR A 162 21.77 32.60 -12.99
C THR A 162 22.68 31.49 -12.47
N GLN A 163 22.17 30.70 -11.53
CA GLN A 163 22.85 29.52 -11.01
C GLN A 163 21.94 28.31 -11.15
N ALA A 164 22.56 27.14 -11.31
CA ALA A 164 21.89 25.84 -11.31
C ALA A 164 22.48 24.98 -10.19
N PRO A 165 22.13 25.25 -8.92
CA PRO A 165 22.78 24.62 -7.77
C PRO A 165 22.58 23.10 -7.76
N ASN A 166 21.43 22.64 -8.28
CA ASN A 166 21.04 21.23 -8.33
C ASN A 166 21.25 20.53 -6.97
N HIS A 167 20.87 21.24 -5.89
CA HIS A 167 21.22 20.86 -4.53
C HIS A 167 19.99 20.42 -3.74
N LEU A 168 20.13 19.37 -2.92
CA LEU A 168 19.08 18.88 -2.04
C LEU A 168 19.20 19.55 -0.66
N LEU A 169 18.12 20.16 -0.20
CA LEU A 169 18.02 20.84 1.09
C LEU A 169 17.11 20.03 2.01
N ASN A 170 17.59 19.72 3.21
CA ASN A 170 16.74 19.10 4.23
C ASN A 170 15.85 20.18 4.91
N PRO A 171 14.87 19.78 5.74
CA PRO A 171 14.10 20.73 6.54
C PRO A 171 15.00 21.65 7.39
N ASN A 172 14.68 22.94 7.42
CA ASN A 172 15.39 24.02 8.12
C ASN A 172 16.85 24.24 7.67
N GLN A 173 17.14 24.01 6.38
CA GLN A 173 18.44 24.28 5.75
C GLN A 173 18.34 25.29 4.61
#